data_AF-A0A9E1NG24-F1
#
_entry.id   AF-A0A9E1NG24-F1
#
_cell.length_a   1.000
_cell.length_b   1.000
_cell.length_c   1.000
_cell.angle_alpha   90.00
_cell.angle_beta   90.00
_cell.angle_gamma   90.00
#
_symmetry.space_group_name_H-M   'P 1'
#
loop_
_entity.id
_entity.type
_entity.pdbx_description
1 polymer ?
#
loop_
_entity_poly.entity_id
_entity_poly.type
_entity_poly.pdbx_seq_one_letter_code
_entity_poly.pdbx_strand_id
1 'polypeptide(L)'
;MKTIKKSGLALIVISLILSALWFTNQSVIPKDVSWDARGFPVERSPAGIRGLNQAGEVSGSSKDNAYGQLHGWAMIWTLMGWILMGMAAYFLQPLFSKTIGLFVMAGTAVCAAIHLGWVDRTKASFKAFEWIKMTLAMAALVFATILVGSCVTKGPGANFNHYQNEFMGQTNVIKKPVIIDFSADWCSPCRKLDDITFHDKKVVEMAEKDFVLIKVDLTSKGDPVYEKLLYLYDIKGVPTIIFLDKNRKEIKELRLVDFEPPALFLERMIKAKQTN
;
A
#
# COMPACT_ATOMS: atom_id res chain seq x y z
N MET A 1 18.74 -29.20 -24.41
CA MET A 1 17.39 -28.61 -24.42
C MET A 1 16.33 -29.70 -24.65
N LYS A 2 16.00 -30.53 -23.64
CA LYS A 2 14.94 -31.58 -23.76
C LYS A 2 14.42 -32.19 -22.45
N THR A 3 14.56 -31.54 -21.29
CA THR A 3 14.22 -32.15 -19.98
C THR A 3 13.14 -31.43 -19.17
N ILE A 4 12.59 -30.29 -19.62
CA ILE A 4 11.66 -29.47 -18.81
C ILE A 4 10.17 -29.88 -18.97
N LYS A 5 9.82 -30.73 -19.95
CA LYS A 5 8.40 -31.01 -20.27
C LYS A 5 7.73 -32.13 -19.42
N LYS A 6 8.49 -32.92 -18.65
CA LYS A 6 7.93 -34.05 -17.87
C LYS A 6 7.36 -33.65 -16.51
N SER A 7 7.76 -32.52 -15.94
CA SER A 7 7.36 -32.10 -14.58
C SER A 7 5.94 -31.55 -14.50
N GLY A 8 5.45 -30.90 -15.57
CA GLY A 8 4.11 -30.31 -15.61
C GLY A 8 2.99 -31.34 -15.70
N LEU A 9 3.21 -32.46 -16.40
CA LEU A 9 2.20 -33.51 -16.54
C LEU A 9 1.98 -34.26 -15.21
N ALA A 10 3.04 -34.47 -14.43
CA ALA A 10 2.96 -35.11 -13.12
C ALA A 10 2.15 -34.28 -12.11
N LEU A 11 2.32 -32.95 -12.09
CA LEU A 11 1.58 -32.06 -11.19
C LEU A 11 0.08 -31.99 -11.53
N ILE A 12 -0.29 -32.04 -12.81
CA ILE A 12 -1.70 -32.04 -13.24
C ILE A 12 -2.38 -33.36 -12.86
N VAL A 13 -1.70 -34.49 -13.04
CA VAL A 13 -2.23 -35.81 -12.64
C VAL A 13 -2.38 -35.92 -11.12
N ILE A 14 -1.43 -35.41 -10.34
CA ILE A 14 -1.54 -35.38 -8.87
C ILE A 14 -2.71 -34.49 -8.40
N SER A 15 -2.90 -33.32 -9.03
CA SER A 15 -4.03 -32.43 -8.71
C SER A 15 -5.40 -33.07 -9.02
N LEU A 16 -5.51 -33.80 -10.14
CA LEU A 16 -6.72 -34.52 -10.51
C LEU A 16 -7.01 -35.70 -9.56
N ILE A 17 -5.98 -36.44 -9.14
CA ILE A 17 -6.13 -37.55 -8.18
C ILE A 17 -6.51 -37.02 -6.79
N LEU A 18 -5.90 -35.93 -6.32
CA LEU A 18 -6.26 -35.28 -5.05
C LEU A 18 -7.69 -34.72 -5.07
N SER A 19 -8.13 -34.17 -6.20
CA SER A 19 -9.51 -33.69 -6.36
C SER A 19 -10.53 -34.85 -6.35
N ALA A 20 -10.20 -35.98 -6.99
CA ALA A 20 -11.05 -37.17 -6.97
C ALA A 20 -11.12 -37.84 -5.59
N LEU A 21 -10.01 -37.84 -4.84
CA LEU A 21 -9.96 -38.32 -3.45
C LEU A 21 -10.74 -37.41 -2.49
N TRP A 22 -10.70 -36.10 -2.68
CA TRP A 22 -11.54 -35.17 -1.90
C TRP A 22 -13.02 -35.45 -2.15
N PHE A 23 -13.44 -35.58 -3.42
CA PHE A 23 -14.85 -35.75 -3.77
C PHE A 23 -15.45 -37.08 -3.29
N THR A 24 -14.64 -38.14 -3.24
CA THR A 24 -15.06 -39.46 -2.71
C THR A 24 -15.10 -39.50 -1.18
N ASN A 25 -14.24 -38.73 -0.49
CA ASN A 25 -14.18 -38.69 0.99
C ASN A 25 -15.23 -37.76 1.65
N GLN A 26 -16.04 -37.03 0.87
CA GLN A 26 -17.20 -36.29 1.42
C GLN A 26 -18.41 -37.19 1.74
N SER A 27 -18.38 -38.46 1.33
CA SER A 27 -19.46 -39.42 1.56
C SER A 27 -19.47 -40.05 2.96
N VAL A 28 -18.46 -39.80 3.80
CA VAL A 28 -18.32 -40.36 5.16
C VAL A 28 -18.41 -39.26 6.23
N ILE A 29 -19.32 -38.29 6.06
CA ILE A 29 -19.70 -37.39 7.15
C ILE A 29 -21.02 -37.92 7.74
N PRO A 30 -21.02 -38.46 8.98
CA PRO A 30 -22.25 -38.88 9.64
C PRO A 30 -23.19 -37.68 9.75
N LYS A 31 -24.39 -37.79 9.17
CA LYS A 31 -25.38 -36.71 9.10
C LYS A 31 -26.18 -36.53 10.39
N ASP A 32 -25.81 -37.23 11.46
CA ASP A 32 -26.60 -37.35 12.67
C ASP A 32 -25.73 -37.37 13.94
N VAL A 33 -24.78 -36.45 14.07
CA VAL A 33 -24.33 -36.08 15.43
C VAL A 33 -25.41 -35.18 16.03
N SER A 34 -26.43 -35.80 16.64
CA SER A 34 -27.39 -35.10 17.49
C SER A 34 -26.69 -34.66 18.77
N TRP A 35 -26.30 -33.39 18.81
CA TRP A 35 -25.70 -32.75 19.99
C TRP A 35 -26.64 -32.76 21.21
N ASP A 36 -27.92 -33.06 21.01
CA ASP A 36 -28.96 -33.19 22.02
C ASP A 36 -28.75 -34.38 22.97
N ALA A 37 -28.07 -35.45 22.53
CA ALA A 37 -27.91 -36.67 23.33
C ALA A 37 -26.92 -36.54 24.50
N ARG A 38 -26.15 -35.45 24.58
CA ARG A 38 -25.13 -35.22 25.61
C ARG A 38 -25.57 -34.26 26.73
N GLY A 39 -26.84 -33.91 26.80
CA GLY A 39 -27.38 -33.08 27.90
C GLY A 39 -26.91 -31.63 27.88
N PHE A 40 -26.29 -31.17 26.78
CA PHE A 40 -25.98 -29.76 26.59
C PHE A 40 -27.22 -29.03 26.08
N PRO A 41 -27.60 -27.88 26.67
CA PRO A 41 -28.77 -27.13 26.22
C PRO A 41 -28.47 -26.52 24.84
N VAL A 42 -28.98 -27.15 23.78
CA VAL A 42 -29.00 -26.57 22.44
C VAL A 42 -30.30 -25.78 22.27
N GLU A 43 -30.45 -24.73 23.07
CA GLU A 43 -31.63 -23.87 22.99
C GLU A 43 -31.53 -23.02 21.70
N ARG A 44 -32.23 -23.41 20.64
CA ARG A 44 -32.42 -22.58 19.42
C ARG A 44 -33.61 -21.62 19.56
N SER A 45 -33.94 -21.19 20.77
CA SER A 45 -34.91 -20.12 20.97
C SER A 45 -34.15 -18.81 21.19
N PRO A 46 -34.41 -17.77 20.38
CA PRO A 46 -33.96 -16.42 20.72
C PRO A 46 -34.47 -16.09 22.13
N ALA A 47 -33.61 -15.49 22.96
CA ALA A 47 -33.99 -15.04 24.29
C ALA A 47 -35.22 -14.13 24.20
N GLY A 48 -36.38 -14.61 24.68
CA GLY A 48 -37.61 -13.82 24.70
C GLY A 48 -38.92 -14.60 24.54
N ILE A 49 -38.92 -15.82 24.01
CA ILE A 49 -40.16 -16.61 23.89
C ILE A 49 -40.23 -17.64 25.02
N ARG A 50 -40.60 -17.16 26.21
CA ARG A 50 -41.00 -18.00 27.33
C ARG A 50 -42.53 -17.96 27.38
N GLY A 51 -43.20 -19.04 26.99
CA GLY A 51 -44.65 -19.19 27.19
C GLY A 51 -45.49 -19.51 25.96
N LEU A 52 -45.11 -20.49 25.13
CA LEU A 52 -46.04 -21.13 24.19
C LEU A 52 -46.47 -22.48 24.75
N ASN A 53 -47.74 -22.58 25.11
CA ASN A 53 -48.45 -23.79 25.50
C ASN A 53 -48.76 -24.66 24.26
N GLN A 54 -48.89 -25.98 24.48
CA GLN A 54 -48.98 -27.04 23.45
C GLN A 54 -50.21 -26.99 22.52
N ALA A 55 -51.06 -25.98 22.62
CA ALA A 55 -52.14 -25.73 21.67
C ALA A 55 -51.75 -24.51 20.85
N GLY A 56 -51.21 -24.73 19.65
CA GLY A 56 -50.71 -23.68 18.77
C GLY A 56 -51.80 -22.73 18.27
N GLU A 57 -52.24 -21.80 19.11
CA GLU A 57 -53.02 -20.62 18.72
C GLU A 57 -52.32 -19.35 19.20
N VAL A 58 -51.67 -18.66 18.26
CA VAL A 58 -51.24 -17.28 18.43
C VAL A 58 -52.44 -16.39 18.12
N SER A 59 -53.13 -15.96 19.18
CA SER A 59 -54.14 -14.91 19.06
C SER A 59 -53.44 -13.56 18.82
N GLY A 60 -53.63 -13.02 17.62
CA GLY A 60 -53.48 -11.60 17.31
C GLY A 60 -52.08 -11.00 17.46
N SER A 61 -51.24 -11.12 16.43
CA SER A 61 -50.25 -10.07 16.12
C SER A 61 -49.73 -10.23 14.69
N SER A 62 -50.10 -9.27 13.83
CA SER A 62 -49.36 -8.75 12.67
C SER A 62 -48.24 -9.65 12.10
N LYS A 63 -48.50 -10.25 10.92
CA LYS A 63 -47.56 -11.09 10.14
C LYS A 63 -46.52 -10.26 9.37
N ASP A 64 -46.27 -9.03 9.78
CA ASP A 64 -45.52 -8.06 8.97
C ASP A 64 -44.06 -7.92 9.46
N ASN A 65 -43.72 -8.50 10.62
CA ASN A 65 -42.47 -8.18 11.33
C ASN A 65 -41.62 -9.41 11.73
N ALA A 66 -41.56 -10.45 10.89
CA ALA A 66 -40.61 -11.56 11.10
C ALA A 66 -39.14 -11.19 10.79
N TYR A 67 -38.90 -10.02 10.18
CA TYR A 67 -37.57 -9.42 10.01
C TYR A 67 -37.36 -8.29 11.04
N GLY A 68 -37.31 -8.64 12.32
CA GLY A 68 -37.14 -7.68 13.40
C GLY A 68 -35.78 -6.98 13.38
N GLN A 69 -35.79 -5.65 13.35
CA GLN A 69 -34.82 -4.68 13.93
C GLN A 69 -33.29 -4.84 13.71
N LEU A 70 -32.80 -5.83 12.97
CA LEU A 70 -31.35 -6.08 12.78
C LEU A 70 -30.72 -5.32 11.60
N HIS A 71 -31.49 -4.51 10.85
CA HIS A 71 -30.96 -3.74 9.73
C HIS A 71 -29.81 -2.79 10.11
N GLY A 72 -29.77 -2.31 11.35
CA GLY A 72 -28.65 -1.49 11.85
C GLY A 72 -27.34 -2.29 12.02
N TRP A 73 -27.43 -3.57 12.37
CA TRP A 73 -26.25 -4.44 12.56
C TRP A 73 -25.54 -4.78 11.26
N ALA A 74 -26.31 -5.01 10.19
CA ALA A 74 -25.74 -5.26 8.86
C ALA A 74 -24.86 -4.10 8.38
N MET A 75 -25.25 -2.85 8.66
CA MET A 75 -24.53 -1.66 8.23
C MET A 75 -23.16 -1.50 8.93
N ILE A 76 -23.09 -1.85 10.22
CA ILE A 76 -21.83 -1.80 10.99
C ILE A 76 -20.78 -2.72 10.34
N TRP A 77 -21.20 -3.89 9.89
CA TRP A 77 -20.33 -4.87 9.24
C TRP A 77 -19.87 -4.38 7.87
N THR A 78 -20.74 -3.71 7.12
CA THR A 78 -20.39 -3.06 5.85
C THR A 78 -19.33 -1.97 6.06
N LEU A 79 -19.50 -1.10 7.07
CA LEU A 79 -18.52 -0.06 7.39
C LEU A 79 -17.17 -0.65 7.81
N MET A 80 -17.17 -1.66 8.70
CA MET A 80 -15.95 -2.36 9.09
C MET A 80 -15.24 -3.00 7.89
N GLY A 81 -15.99 -3.57 6.94
CA GLY A 81 -15.44 -4.13 5.72
C GLY A 81 -14.67 -3.11 4.88
N TRP A 82 -15.24 -1.93 4.64
CA TRP A 82 -14.56 -0.86 3.90
C TRP A 82 -13.36 -0.28 4.65
N ILE A 83 -13.45 -0.16 5.98
CA ILE A 83 -12.32 0.27 6.82
C ILE A 83 -11.17 -0.73 6.71
N LEU A 84 -11.45 -2.03 6.83
CA LEU A 84 -10.45 -3.08 6.69
C LEU A 84 -9.86 -3.15 5.28
N MET A 85 -10.68 -2.95 4.24
CA MET A 85 -10.22 -2.90 2.86
C MET A 85 -9.28 -1.71 2.63
N GLY A 86 -9.61 -0.54 3.18
CA GLY A 86 -8.75 0.65 3.13
C GLY A 86 -7.43 0.45 3.89
N MET A 87 -7.49 -0.19 5.06
CA MET A 87 -6.29 -0.54 5.84
C MET A 87 -5.41 -1.54 5.08
N ALA A 88 -6.00 -2.55 4.44
CA ALA A 88 -5.28 -3.52 3.62
C ALA A 88 -4.62 -2.86 2.41
N ALA A 89 -5.33 -1.96 1.72
CA ALA A 89 -4.78 -1.17 0.62
C ALA A 89 -3.58 -0.31 1.06
N TYR A 90 -3.66 0.29 2.25
CA TYR A 90 -2.55 1.06 2.84
C TYR A 90 -1.32 0.19 3.07
N PHE A 91 -1.48 -1.00 3.66
CA PHE A 91 -0.35 -1.93 3.90
C PHE A 91 0.25 -2.51 2.62
N LEU A 92 -0.51 -2.56 1.52
CA LEU A 92 -0.01 -2.99 0.22
C LEU A 92 0.78 -1.89 -0.50
N GLN A 93 0.69 -0.62 -0.10
CA GLN A 93 1.40 0.49 -0.76
C GLN A 93 2.91 0.26 -0.95
N PRO A 94 3.66 -0.32 0.00
CA PRO A 94 5.10 -0.58 -0.18
C PRO A 94 5.43 -1.63 -1.26
N LEU A 95 4.47 -2.47 -1.66
CA LEU A 95 4.69 -3.51 -2.67
C LEU A 95 4.50 -3.00 -4.11
N PHE A 96 3.90 -1.82 -4.28
CA PHE A 96 3.56 -1.26 -5.58
C PHE A 96 4.24 0.10 -5.78
N SER A 97 4.35 0.55 -7.03
CA SER A 97 4.83 1.90 -7.31
C SER A 97 3.91 2.95 -6.66
N LYS A 98 4.48 4.11 -6.26
CA LYS A 98 3.74 5.21 -5.61
C LYS A 98 2.45 5.56 -6.34
N THR A 99 2.50 5.56 -7.68
CA THR A 99 1.35 5.81 -8.55
C THR A 99 0.25 4.78 -8.38
N ILE A 100 0.59 3.48 -8.42
CA ILE A 100 -0.39 2.40 -8.25
C ILE A 100 -0.98 2.43 -6.84
N GLY A 101 -0.16 2.63 -5.81
CA GLY A 101 -0.62 2.73 -4.43
C GLY A 101 -1.62 3.87 -4.21
N LEU A 102 -1.41 5.01 -4.88
CA LEU A 102 -2.36 6.13 -4.88
C LEU A 102 -3.67 5.77 -5.57
N PHE A 103 -3.62 5.14 -6.75
CA PHE A 103 -4.82 4.73 -7.48
C PHE A 103 -5.63 3.66 -6.73
N VAL A 104 -4.97 2.73 -6.03
CA VAL A 104 -5.65 1.73 -5.19
C VAL A 104 -6.40 2.40 -4.03
N MET A 105 -5.78 3.38 -3.36
CA MET A 105 -6.44 4.14 -2.29
C MET A 105 -7.59 5.01 -2.81
N ALA A 106 -7.40 5.69 -3.94
CA ALA A 106 -8.47 6.46 -4.57
C ALA A 106 -9.62 5.54 -5.03
N GLY A 107 -9.30 4.39 -5.61
CA GLY A 107 -10.27 3.39 -6.06
C GLY A 107 -11.09 2.81 -4.91
N THR A 108 -10.44 2.43 -3.80
CA THR A 108 -11.16 1.95 -2.60
C THR A 108 -12.09 3.01 -2.02
N ALA A 109 -11.66 4.28 -1.97
CA ALA A 109 -12.51 5.39 -1.53
C ALA A 109 -13.72 5.63 -2.47
N VAL A 110 -13.51 5.57 -3.78
CA VAL A 110 -14.61 5.71 -4.77
C VAL A 110 -15.59 4.54 -4.68
N CYS A 111 -15.10 3.30 -4.57
CA CYS A 111 -15.96 2.13 -4.41
C CYS A 111 -16.76 2.20 -3.10
N ALA A 112 -16.15 2.67 -1.99
CA ALA A 112 -16.85 2.92 -0.73
C ALA A 112 -17.93 4.00 -0.89
N ALA A 113 -17.64 5.10 -1.59
CA ALA A 113 -18.60 6.17 -1.85
C ALA A 113 -19.79 5.68 -2.69
N ILE A 114 -19.55 4.89 -3.75
CA ILE A 114 -20.61 4.31 -4.59
C ILE A 114 -21.45 3.32 -3.78
N HIS A 115 -20.81 2.46 -2.99
CA HIS A 115 -21.51 1.47 -2.17
C HIS A 115 -22.42 2.15 -1.14
N LEU A 116 -21.90 3.12 -0.38
CA LEU A 116 -22.65 3.84 0.66
C LEU A 116 -23.70 4.81 0.09
N GLY A 117 -23.44 5.39 -1.09
CA GLY A 117 -24.31 6.39 -1.71
C GLY A 117 -25.46 5.79 -2.54
N TRP A 118 -25.24 4.67 -3.23
CA TRP A 118 -26.22 4.12 -4.18
C TRP A 118 -26.70 2.71 -3.81
N VAL A 119 -25.77 1.80 -3.51
CA VAL A 119 -26.10 0.37 -3.31
C VAL A 119 -26.75 0.14 -1.95
N ASP A 120 -26.31 0.86 -0.92
CA ASP A 120 -26.83 0.71 0.43
C ASP A 120 -28.18 1.41 0.61
N ARG A 121 -29.26 0.63 0.43
CA ARG A 121 -30.65 1.07 0.63
C ARG A 121 -31.10 0.98 2.10
N THR A 122 -30.19 0.76 3.06
CA THR A 122 -30.55 0.73 4.49
C THR A 122 -31.20 2.05 4.90
N LYS A 123 -32.38 1.99 5.51
CA LYS A 123 -33.05 3.16 6.10
C LYS A 123 -33.11 2.94 7.61
N ALA A 124 -32.55 3.84 8.39
CA ALA A 124 -32.78 3.85 9.83
C ALA A 124 -34.09 4.58 10.15
N SER A 125 -34.58 4.42 11.39
CA SER A 125 -35.83 5.01 11.87
C SER A 125 -35.84 6.55 11.86
N PHE A 126 -34.68 7.23 11.75
CA PHE A 126 -34.56 8.68 11.81
C PHE A 126 -34.00 9.27 10.51
N LYS A 127 -34.53 10.42 10.08
CA LYS A 127 -34.09 11.14 8.85
C LYS A 127 -32.63 11.57 8.90
N ALA A 128 -32.09 11.75 10.10
CA ALA A 128 -30.68 12.05 10.34
C ALA A 128 -29.74 10.85 10.08
N PHE A 129 -30.19 9.77 9.45
CA PHE A 129 -29.31 8.69 9.02
C PHE A 129 -28.91 8.83 7.55
N GLU A 130 -29.85 9.22 6.70
CA GLU A 130 -29.63 9.39 5.26
C GLU A 130 -28.63 10.52 4.97
N TRP A 131 -28.73 11.65 5.66
CA TRP A 131 -27.76 12.75 5.51
C TRP A 131 -26.33 12.33 5.91
N ILE A 132 -26.14 11.52 6.96
CA ILE A 132 -24.81 11.08 7.41
C ILE A 132 -24.15 10.21 6.33
N LYS A 133 -24.88 9.23 5.79
CA LYS A 133 -24.37 8.38 4.70
C LYS A 133 -23.96 9.22 3.48
N MET A 134 -24.81 10.17 3.10
CA MET A 134 -24.54 11.04 1.96
C MET A 134 -23.32 11.94 2.21
N THR A 135 -23.16 12.48 3.43
CA THR A 135 -21.97 13.26 3.80
C THR A 135 -20.69 12.42 3.81
N LEU A 136 -20.75 11.18 4.30
CA LEU A 136 -19.60 10.27 4.32
C LEU A 136 -19.19 9.85 2.90
N ALA A 137 -20.15 9.55 2.03
CA ALA A 137 -19.90 9.24 0.63
C ALA A 137 -19.29 10.44 -0.12
N MET A 138 -19.82 11.65 0.11
CA MET A 138 -19.28 12.88 -0.45
C MET A 138 -17.85 13.16 0.07
N ALA A 139 -17.61 12.97 1.37
CA ALA A 139 -16.28 13.13 1.96
C ALA A 139 -15.26 12.14 1.37
N ALA A 140 -15.64 10.87 1.18
CA ALA A 140 -14.79 9.87 0.54
C ALA A 140 -14.47 10.22 -0.91
N LEU A 141 -15.45 10.74 -1.67
CA LEU A 141 -15.23 11.20 -3.04
C LEU A 141 -14.29 12.41 -3.09
N VAL A 142 -14.49 13.41 -2.20
CA VAL A 142 -13.61 14.58 -2.09
C VAL A 142 -12.20 14.17 -1.69
N PHE A 143 -12.05 13.21 -0.77
CA PHE A 143 -10.74 12.68 -0.40
C PHE A 143 -10.06 12.01 -1.59
N ALA A 144 -10.78 11.21 -2.39
CA ALA A 144 -10.26 10.59 -3.60
C ALA A 144 -9.81 11.64 -4.64
N THR A 145 -10.59 12.71 -4.85
CA THR A 145 -10.22 13.78 -5.78
C THR A 145 -9.02 14.59 -5.28
N ILE A 146 -8.91 14.85 -3.98
CA ILE A 146 -7.74 15.50 -3.37
C ILE A 146 -6.49 14.64 -3.53
N LEU A 147 -6.58 13.33 -3.30
CA LEU A 147 -5.46 12.41 -3.46
C LEU A 147 -4.94 12.42 -4.91
N VAL A 148 -5.84 12.32 -5.88
CA VAL A 148 -5.48 12.36 -7.30
C VAL A 148 -4.93 13.75 -7.70
N GLY A 149 -5.59 14.83 -7.27
CA GLY A 149 -5.17 16.20 -7.54
C GLY A 149 -3.79 16.53 -6.95
N SER A 150 -3.47 16.00 -5.76
CA SER A 150 -2.16 16.19 -5.13
C SER A 150 -1.02 15.62 -5.96
N CYS A 151 -1.25 14.52 -6.69
CA CYS A 151 -0.29 13.95 -7.63
C CYS A 151 -0.04 14.85 -8.85
N VAL A 152 -1.08 15.56 -9.31
CA VAL A 152 -0.98 16.50 -10.44
C VAL A 152 -0.25 17.78 -10.04
N THR A 153 -0.37 18.21 -8.78
CA THR A 153 0.28 19.43 -8.27
C THR A 153 1.73 19.24 -7.84
N LYS A 154 2.18 18.01 -7.59
CA LYS A 154 3.60 17.73 -7.36
C LYS A 154 4.33 17.91 -8.69
N GLY A 155 5.15 18.95 -8.79
CA GLY A 155 5.98 19.20 -9.97
C GLY A 155 6.96 18.06 -10.25
N PRO A 156 7.65 18.07 -11.40
CA PRO A 156 8.68 17.07 -11.69
C PRO A 156 9.75 17.09 -10.58
N GLY A 157 10.07 15.91 -10.04
CA GLY A 157 11.19 15.74 -9.12
C GLY A 157 12.53 15.87 -9.84
N ALA A 158 13.61 15.92 -9.08
CA ALA A 158 14.95 16.11 -9.62
C ALA A 158 15.34 14.93 -10.54
N ASN A 159 15.97 15.24 -11.67
CA ASN A 159 16.30 14.22 -12.68
C ASN A 159 17.58 13.46 -12.28
N PHE A 160 17.41 12.27 -11.72
CA PHE A 160 18.51 11.38 -11.37
C PHE A 160 18.90 10.48 -12.54
N ASN A 161 20.18 10.50 -12.89
CA ASN A 161 20.75 9.53 -13.82
C ASN A 161 21.08 8.26 -13.04
N HIS A 162 20.77 7.11 -13.63
CA HIS A 162 21.17 5.85 -13.04
C HIS A 162 22.68 5.66 -13.20
N TYR A 163 23.37 5.20 -12.15
CA TYR A 163 24.81 4.98 -12.24
C TYR A 163 25.15 3.97 -13.35
N GLN A 164 26.05 4.38 -14.25
CA GLN A 164 26.64 3.58 -15.31
C GLN A 164 28.13 3.92 -15.37
N ASN A 165 28.99 2.93 -15.61
CA ASN A 165 30.45 3.12 -15.60
C ASN A 165 30.93 4.19 -16.60
N GLU A 166 30.20 4.37 -17.71
CA GLU A 166 30.48 5.38 -18.74
C GLU A 166 30.10 6.79 -18.31
N PHE A 167 29.13 6.93 -17.40
CA PHE A 167 28.57 8.22 -17.00
C PHE A 167 29.59 9.05 -16.22
N MET A 168 30.43 8.41 -15.40
CA MET A 168 31.57 9.04 -14.72
C MET A 168 32.59 9.62 -15.72
N GLY A 169 32.79 8.98 -16.87
CA GLY A 169 33.68 9.46 -17.93
C GLY A 169 33.14 10.71 -18.62
N GLN A 170 31.84 10.72 -18.96
CA GLN A 170 31.19 11.87 -19.59
C GLN A 170 31.12 13.08 -18.65
N THR A 171 30.87 12.82 -17.37
CA THR A 171 30.77 13.87 -16.37
C THR A 171 32.13 14.41 -15.94
N ASN A 172 33.26 13.79 -16.32
CA ASN A 172 34.61 14.38 -16.15
C ASN A 172 34.84 15.55 -17.12
N VAL A 173 34.11 15.58 -18.25
CA VAL A 173 34.15 16.70 -19.20
C VAL A 173 33.34 17.89 -18.66
N ILE A 174 32.31 17.61 -17.85
CA ILE A 174 31.42 18.59 -17.26
C ILE A 174 31.98 19.00 -15.89
N LYS A 175 32.55 20.21 -15.76
CA LYS A 175 33.09 20.76 -14.50
C LYS A 175 32.00 21.15 -13.49
N LYS A 176 30.99 20.30 -13.30
CA LYS A 176 29.93 20.45 -12.29
C LYS A 176 30.18 19.48 -11.13
N PRO A 177 29.92 19.89 -9.88
CA PRO A 177 29.88 18.96 -8.75
C PRO A 177 28.81 17.87 -8.95
N VAL A 178 29.02 16.71 -8.33
CA VAL A 178 28.16 15.53 -8.48
C VAL A 178 27.53 15.18 -7.14
N ILE A 179 26.24 14.86 -7.16
CA ILE A 179 25.53 14.29 -6.01
C ILE A 179 25.23 12.85 -6.34
N ILE A 180 25.66 11.93 -5.47
CA ILE A 180 25.36 10.50 -5.61
C ILE A 180 24.47 10.08 -4.45
N ASP A 181 23.25 9.66 -4.77
CA ASP A 181 22.25 9.13 -3.84
C ASP A 181 22.28 7.60 -3.82
N PHE A 182 22.75 7.00 -2.74
CA PHE A 182 22.63 5.58 -2.45
C PHE A 182 21.29 5.34 -1.74
N SER A 183 20.36 4.73 -2.46
CA SER A 183 18.97 4.55 -2.04
C SER A 183 18.53 3.09 -2.20
N ALA A 184 17.42 2.72 -1.56
CA ALA A 184 16.72 1.46 -1.80
C ALA A 184 15.21 1.63 -1.60
N ASP A 185 14.40 0.84 -2.30
CA ASP A 185 12.93 0.96 -2.27
C ASP A 185 12.33 0.61 -0.90
N TRP A 186 12.96 -0.34 -0.19
CA TRP A 186 12.55 -0.76 1.15
C TRP A 186 12.91 0.25 2.25
N CYS A 187 13.76 1.24 1.94
CA CYS A 187 14.23 2.23 2.90
C CYS A 187 13.23 3.39 3.07
N SER A 188 12.60 3.49 4.25
CA SER A 188 11.61 4.54 4.52
C SER A 188 12.18 5.97 4.49
N PRO A 189 13.35 6.26 5.10
CA PRO A 189 13.94 7.60 5.02
C PRO A 189 14.33 7.99 3.58
N CYS A 190 14.79 7.03 2.77
CA CYS A 190 15.11 7.24 1.36
C CYS A 190 13.89 7.70 0.56
N ARG A 191 12.75 7.02 0.73
CA ARG A 191 11.48 7.42 0.10
C ARG A 191 11.04 8.81 0.52
N LYS A 192 11.23 9.17 1.80
CA LYS A 192 10.87 10.48 2.32
C LYS A 192 11.73 11.60 1.73
N LEU A 193 13.02 11.35 1.54
CA LEU A 193 13.95 12.29 0.92
C LEU A 193 13.59 12.48 -0.57
N ASP A 194 13.27 11.39 -1.26
CA ASP A 194 12.75 11.42 -2.63
C ASP A 194 11.44 12.22 -2.73
N ASP A 195 10.45 11.94 -1.88
CA ASP A 195 9.11 12.56 -1.93
C ASP A 195 9.06 14.03 -1.50
N ILE A 196 9.97 14.46 -0.63
CA ILE A 196 9.92 15.79 0.00
C ILE A 196 11.07 16.66 -0.53
N THR A 197 12.30 16.17 -0.40
CA THR A 197 13.50 16.97 -0.65
C THR A 197 13.81 17.07 -2.14
N PHE A 198 13.76 15.95 -2.86
CA PHE A 198 14.00 15.94 -4.31
C PHE A 198 12.81 16.37 -5.16
N HIS A 199 11.65 16.67 -4.56
CA HIS A 199 10.51 17.31 -5.22
C HIS A 199 10.36 18.80 -4.85
N ASP A 200 11.22 19.35 -3.98
CA ASP A 200 11.20 20.78 -3.68
C ASP A 200 11.71 21.59 -4.88
N LYS A 201 10.95 22.62 -5.26
CA LYS A 201 11.24 23.41 -6.47
C LYS A 201 12.64 24.02 -6.47
N LYS A 202 13.13 24.49 -5.31
CA LYS A 202 14.46 25.13 -5.21
C LYS A 202 15.58 24.10 -5.30
N VAL A 203 15.37 22.93 -4.71
CA VAL A 203 16.32 21.80 -4.79
C VAL A 203 16.42 21.31 -6.24
N VAL A 204 15.28 21.11 -6.91
CA VAL A 204 15.21 20.68 -8.32
C VAL A 204 15.92 21.69 -9.23
N GLU A 205 15.57 22.98 -9.12
CA GLU A 205 16.16 24.03 -9.96
C GLU A 205 17.69 24.11 -9.80
N MET A 206 18.18 24.05 -8.56
CA MET A 206 19.62 24.06 -8.29
C MET A 206 20.29 22.79 -8.80
N ALA A 207 19.67 21.63 -8.61
CA ALA A 207 20.21 20.36 -9.05
C ALA A 207 20.39 20.30 -10.57
N GLU A 208 19.39 20.72 -11.34
CA GLU A 208 19.44 20.74 -12.80
C GLU A 208 20.49 21.73 -13.34
N LYS A 209 20.57 22.91 -12.70
CA LYS A 209 21.45 23.99 -13.15
C LYS A 209 22.91 23.72 -12.81
N ASP A 210 23.19 23.36 -11.56
CA ASP A 210 24.53 23.40 -10.98
C ASP A 210 25.16 22.03 -10.72
N PHE A 211 24.38 20.94 -10.69
CA PHE A 211 24.85 19.62 -10.30
C PHE A 211 24.65 18.56 -11.39
N VAL A 212 25.36 17.45 -11.23
CA VAL A 212 24.99 16.19 -11.87
C VAL A 212 24.45 15.26 -10.79
N LEU A 213 23.21 14.80 -10.96
CA LEU A 213 22.59 13.86 -10.05
C LEU A 213 22.74 12.42 -10.55
N ILE A 214 23.21 11.56 -9.65
CA ILE A 214 23.37 10.13 -9.88
C ILE A 214 22.64 9.38 -8.77
N LYS A 215 21.85 8.37 -9.14
CA LYS A 215 21.21 7.46 -8.18
C LYS A 215 21.80 6.06 -8.33
N VAL A 216 22.16 5.48 -7.19
CA VAL A 216 22.62 4.11 -7.05
C VAL A 216 21.53 3.35 -6.30
N ASP A 217 20.82 2.49 -7.02
CA ASP A 217 19.75 1.69 -6.45
C ASP A 217 20.28 0.37 -5.88
N LEU A 218 20.23 0.26 -4.55
CA LEU A 218 20.69 -0.90 -3.79
C LEU A 218 19.52 -1.83 -3.39
N THR A 219 18.36 -1.71 -4.06
CA THR A 219 17.19 -2.55 -3.80
C THR A 219 17.48 -4.03 -4.03
N SER A 220 18.21 -4.36 -5.10
CA SER A 220 18.64 -5.72 -5.42
C SER A 220 20.14 -5.87 -5.20
N LYS A 221 20.54 -6.95 -4.52
CA LYS A 221 21.96 -7.29 -4.33
C LYS A 221 22.54 -7.93 -5.59
N GLY A 222 23.86 -7.85 -5.74
CA GLY A 222 24.62 -8.65 -6.72
C GLY A 222 25.06 -7.92 -7.98
N ASP A 223 24.91 -6.59 -8.05
CA ASP A 223 25.60 -5.82 -9.09
C ASP A 223 27.05 -5.53 -8.64
N PRO A 224 28.08 -6.10 -9.30
CA PRO A 224 29.48 -5.91 -8.92
C PRO A 224 29.93 -4.44 -9.03
N VAL A 225 29.25 -3.63 -9.85
CA VAL A 225 29.51 -2.20 -9.97
C VAL A 225 29.13 -1.46 -8.69
N TYR A 226 27.99 -1.81 -8.10
CA TYR A 226 27.51 -1.20 -6.86
C TYR A 226 28.35 -1.63 -5.67
N GLU A 227 28.73 -2.90 -5.59
CA GLU A 227 29.60 -3.40 -4.53
C GLU A 227 30.95 -2.66 -4.51
N LYS A 228 31.51 -2.38 -5.69
CA LYS A 228 32.73 -1.57 -5.80
C LYS A 228 32.51 -0.13 -5.28
N LEU A 229 31.40 0.50 -5.62
CA LEU A 229 31.08 1.85 -5.13
C LEU A 229 30.89 1.89 -3.61
N LEU A 230 30.20 0.89 -3.04
CA LEU A 230 30.02 0.76 -1.60
C LEU A 230 31.37 0.68 -0.88
N TYR A 231 32.31 -0.12 -1.43
CA TYR A 231 33.65 -0.23 -0.88
C TYR A 231 34.47 1.07 -1.04
N LEU A 232 34.44 1.69 -2.24
CA LEU A 232 35.21 2.91 -2.53
C LEU A 232 34.84 4.09 -1.64
N TYR A 233 33.55 4.24 -1.33
CA TYR A 233 33.05 5.36 -0.53
C TYR A 233 32.78 4.99 0.94
N ASP A 234 33.11 3.76 1.38
CA ASP A 234 32.83 3.23 2.72
C ASP A 234 31.35 3.42 3.12
N ILE A 235 30.43 2.99 2.23
CA ILE A 235 28.99 3.12 2.42
C ILE A 235 28.48 1.91 3.20
N LYS A 236 27.98 2.16 4.42
CA LYS A 236 27.51 1.12 5.34
C LYS A 236 26.01 0.86 5.27
N GLY A 237 25.26 1.75 4.65
CA GLY A 237 23.79 1.66 4.59
C GLY A 237 23.16 2.80 3.79
N VAL A 238 21.83 2.79 3.77
CA VAL A 238 21.00 3.77 3.08
C VAL A 238 20.04 4.46 4.07
N PRO A 239 19.64 5.72 3.83
CA PRO A 239 20.09 6.58 2.74
C PRO A 239 21.53 7.02 2.97
N THR A 240 22.35 7.08 1.92
CA THR A 240 23.62 7.81 1.97
C THR A 240 23.74 8.68 0.74
N ILE A 241 23.90 9.99 0.93
CA ILE A 241 24.15 10.95 -0.14
C ILE A 241 25.56 11.49 0.02
N ILE A 242 26.34 11.38 -1.04
CA ILE A 242 27.70 11.91 -1.13
C ILE A 242 27.75 13.07 -2.13
N PHE A 243 28.57 14.06 -1.80
CA PHE A 243 28.85 15.21 -2.66
C PHE A 243 30.29 15.09 -3.15
N LEU A 244 30.46 15.11 -4.48
CA LEU A 244 31.75 15.20 -5.12
C LEU A 244 31.96 16.62 -5.63
N ASP A 245 33.17 17.15 -5.41
CA ASP A 245 33.61 18.41 -6.01
C ASP A 245 33.83 18.27 -7.53
N LYS A 246 34.29 19.35 -8.16
CA LYS A 246 34.57 19.36 -9.61
C LYS A 246 35.76 18.48 -9.99
N ASN A 247 36.61 18.13 -9.02
CA ASN A 247 37.77 17.25 -9.15
C ASN A 247 37.43 15.78 -8.81
N ARG A 248 36.15 15.47 -8.56
CA ARG A 248 35.65 14.13 -8.22
C ARG A 248 36.14 13.60 -6.88
N LYS A 249 36.57 14.50 -6.01
CA LYS A 249 36.89 14.18 -4.64
C LYS A 249 35.64 14.35 -3.78
N GLU A 250 35.42 13.38 -2.91
CA GLU A 250 34.32 13.47 -1.96
C GLU A 250 34.56 14.58 -0.93
N ILE A 251 33.54 15.42 -0.74
CA ILE A 251 33.47 16.42 0.34
C ILE A 251 32.81 15.74 1.54
N LYS A 252 33.61 15.04 2.36
CA LYS A 252 33.13 14.16 3.43
C LYS A 252 32.29 14.88 4.48
N GLU A 253 32.54 16.16 4.71
CA GLU A 253 31.80 17.00 5.66
C GLU A 253 30.34 17.22 5.22
N LEU A 254 30.07 17.09 3.93
CA LEU A 254 28.74 17.26 3.35
C LEU A 254 28.00 15.93 3.18
N ARG A 255 28.58 14.79 3.56
CA ARG A 255 27.90 13.49 3.53
C ARG A 255 26.62 13.53 4.39
N LEU A 256 25.54 12.97 3.85
CA LEU A 256 24.25 12.86 4.52
C LEU A 256 23.86 11.38 4.62
N VAL A 257 23.44 10.94 5.81
CA VAL A 257 23.12 9.52 6.10
C VAL A 257 21.69 9.31 6.62
N ASP A 258 20.86 10.35 6.58
CA ASP A 258 19.47 10.32 7.03
C ASP A 258 18.62 11.29 6.19
N PHE A 259 17.32 11.34 6.45
CA PHE A 259 16.41 12.33 5.89
C PHE A 259 16.81 13.76 6.34
N GLU A 260 16.98 14.64 5.36
CA GLU A 260 17.19 16.08 5.57
C GLU A 260 16.09 16.86 4.83
N PRO A 261 15.40 17.80 5.48
CA PRO A 261 14.36 18.62 4.84
C PRO A 261 14.96 19.57 3.78
N PRO A 262 14.14 20.06 2.82
CA PRO A 262 14.62 20.83 1.66
C PRO A 262 15.49 22.04 2.00
N ALA A 263 15.13 22.80 3.04
CA ALA A 263 15.86 24.01 3.42
C ALA A 263 17.32 23.71 3.82
N LEU A 264 17.52 22.68 4.64
CA LEU A 264 18.86 22.26 5.09
C LEU A 264 19.65 21.61 3.94
N PHE A 265 18.96 20.80 3.13
CA PHE A 265 19.59 20.18 1.96
C PHE A 265 20.08 21.24 0.95
N LEU A 266 19.32 22.33 0.76
CA LEU A 266 19.71 23.43 -0.10
C LEU A 266 20.97 24.15 0.41
N GLU A 267 21.08 24.37 1.73
CA GLU A 267 22.30 24.92 2.32
C GLU A 267 23.52 24.03 2.06
N ARG A 268 23.33 22.71 2.15
CA ARG A 268 24.37 21.72 1.84
C ARG A 268 24.79 21.76 0.38
N MET A 269 23.84 21.87 -0.55
CA MET A 269 24.13 22.08 -1.97
C MET A 269 24.91 23.38 -2.22
N ILE A 270 24.53 24.48 -1.55
CA ILE A 270 25.26 25.76 -1.68
C ILE A 270 26.72 25.60 -1.22
N LYS A 271 26.96 24.92 -0.10
CA LYS A 271 28.32 24.64 0.39
C LYS A 271 29.11 23.75 -0.58
N ALA A 272 28.47 22.72 -1.15
CA ALA A 272 29.12 21.84 -2.13
C ALA A 272 29.54 22.61 -3.38
N LYS A 273 28.70 23.53 -3.86
CA LYS A 273 28.98 24.36 -5.04
C LYS A 273 30.19 25.30 -4.84
N GLN A 274 30.41 25.76 -3.62
CA GLN A 274 31.51 26.66 -3.26
C GLN A 274 32.85 25.94 -3.08
N THR A 275 32.83 24.61 -2.96
CA THR A 275 34.04 23.80 -2.81
C THR A 275 34.66 23.54 -4.19
N ASN A 276 35.96 23.82 -4.33
CA ASN A 276 36.68 23.79 -5.62
C ASN A 276 37.13 22.40 -6.04
#